data_AF-A0A1H4BET2-F1
#
_entry.id   AF-A0A1H4BET2-F1
#
_cell.length_a   1.000
_cell.length_b   1.000
_cell.length_c   1.000
_cell.angle_alpha   90.00
_cell.angle_beta   90.00
_cell.angle_gamma   90.00
#
_symmetry.space_group_name_H-M   'P 1'
#
loop_
_entity.id
_entity.type
_entity.pdbx_description
1 polymer ?
#
loop_
_entity_poly.entity_id
_entity_poly.type
_entity_poly.pdbx_seq_one_letter_code
_entity_poly.pdbx_strand_id
1 'polypeptide(L)' 'MKTYELVTDLINQCGGASNPVTTFSDIEAESPEAYIRAKHPVDYADFKKTTFDNGDVQFVLDKYTLTYRYTFSA' A
#
# COMPACT_ATOMS: atom_id res chain seq x y z
N MET A 1 17.24 -2.50 7.87
CA MET A 1 16.52 -1.46 7.08
C MET A 1 17.02 -1.40 5.66
N LYS A 2 16.11 -1.15 4.72
CA LYS A 2 16.35 -0.85 3.31
C LYS A 2 15.48 0.34 2.89
N THR A 3 15.93 1.08 1.88
CA THR A 3 15.12 2.11 1.23
C THR A 3 14.21 1.44 0.20
N TYR A 4 12.95 1.86 0.14
CA TYR A 4 11.99 1.43 -0.87
C TYR A 4 11.36 2.67 -1.52
N GLU A 5 11.17 2.61 -2.84
CA GLU A 5 10.25 3.50 -3.53
C GLU A 5 8.82 3.03 -3.23
N LEU A 6 8.01 3.91 -2.64
CA LEU A 6 6.64 3.61 -2.24
C LEU A 6 5.65 4.46 -3.03
N VAL A 7 4.76 3.77 -3.73
CA VAL A 7 3.54 4.36 -4.30
C VAL A 7 2.37 4.04 -3.39
N THR A 8 1.66 5.07 -2.92
CA THR A 8 0.41 4.92 -2.16
C THR A 8 -0.75 5.46 -2.95
N ASP A 9 -1.78 4.65 -3.17
CA ASP A 9 -3.07 5.10 -3.69
C ASP A 9 -4.14 5.00 -2.59
N LEU A 10 -4.87 6.09 -2.39
CA LEU A 10 -6.12 6.09 -1.64
C LEU A 10 -7.28 6.34 -2.61
N ILE A 11 -8.15 5.35 -2.78
CA ILE A 11 -9.26 5.40 -3.72
C ILE A 11 -10.56 5.52 -2.94
N ASN A 12 -11.34 6.57 -3.20
CA ASN A 12 -12.69 6.71 -2.69
C ASN A 12 -13.69 6.16 -3.70
N GLN A 13 -14.41 5.10 -3.30
CA GLN A 13 -15.39 4.41 -4.13
C GLN A 13 -16.76 5.10 -4.16
N CYS A 14 -17.01 6.09 -3.29
CA CYS A 14 -18.23 6.89 -3.28
C CYS A 14 -18.03 8.19 -4.09
N GLY A 15 -18.59 8.27 -5.31
CA GLY A 15 -18.77 9.55 -6.00
C GLY A 15 -18.52 9.61 -7.51
N GLY A 16 -18.27 8.50 -8.19
CA GLY A 16 -18.13 8.48 -9.66
C GLY A 16 -16.84 9.11 -10.22
N ALA A 17 -16.03 9.74 -9.37
CA ALA A 17 -14.66 10.15 -9.67
C ALA A 17 -13.69 9.12 -9.04
N SER A 18 -13.44 8.03 -9.76
CA SER A 18 -12.54 6.93 -9.33
C SER A 18 -11.05 7.29 -9.38
N ASN A 19 -10.70 8.57 -9.28
CA ASN A 19 -9.30 8.98 -9.37
C ASN A 19 -8.63 8.72 -8.02
N PRO A 20 -7.61 7.85 -7.97
CA PRO A 20 -6.83 7.68 -6.76
C PRO A 20 -6.17 9.00 -6.36
N VAL A 21 -6.10 9.25 -5.05
CA VAL A 21 -5.10 10.18 -4.51
C VAL A 21 -3.80 9.39 -4.43
N THR A 22 -2.90 9.62 -5.37
CA THR A 22 -1.61 8.94 -5.49
C THR A 22 -0.49 9.79 -4.90
N THR A 23 0.37 9.18 -4.08
CA THR A 23 1.59 9.80 -3.55
C THR A 23 2.79 8.90 -3.77
N PHE A 24 3.93 9.52 -4.05
CA PHE A 24 5.23 8.86 -4.22
C PHE A 24 6.17 9.30 -3.10
N SER A 25 6.89 8.35 -2.51
CA SER A 25 7.82 8.63 -1.42
C SER A 25 8.90 7.56 -1.32
N ASP A 26 10.10 7.97 -0.96
CA ASP A 26 11.14 7.04 -0.51
C ASP A 26 11.00 6.82 0.98
N ILE A 27 11.02 5.56 1.41
CA ILE A 27 10.87 5.19 2.81
C ILE A 27 11.96 4.21 3.25
N GLU A 28 12.40 4.32 4.50
CA GLU A 28 13.26 3.32 5.13
C GLU A 28 12.42 2.38 5.99
N ALA A 29 12.51 1.07 5.72
CA ALA A 29 11.80 0.05 6.47
C ALA A 29 12.61 -1.25 6.55
N GLU A 30 12.32 -2.10 7.54
CA GLU A 30 12.89 -3.45 7.58
C GLU A 30 12.36 -4.31 6.44
N SER A 31 11.07 -4.21 6.15
CA SER A 31 10.41 -4.82 5.00
C SER A 31 9.12 -4.08 4.66
N PRO A 32 8.53 -4.29 3.46
CA PRO A 32 7.19 -3.79 3.14
C PRO A 32 6.14 -4.19 4.19
N GLU A 33 6.17 -5.43 4.69
CA GLU A 33 5.26 -5.89 5.75
C GLU A 33 5.43 -5.11 7.06
N ALA A 34 6.67 -4.85 7.46
CA ALA A 34 6.95 -4.09 8.68
C ALA A 34 6.37 -2.67 8.58
N TYR A 35 6.49 -2.03 7.41
CA TYR A 35 5.89 -0.72 7.16
C TYR A 35 4.35 -0.78 7.24
N ILE A 36 3.71 -1.72 6.54
CA ILE A 36 2.24 -1.81 6.54
C ILE A 36 1.70 -2.13 7.94
N ARG A 37 2.37 -3.02 8.69
CA ARG A 37 1.98 -3.36 10.06
C ARG A 37 2.13 -2.17 11.02
N ALA A 38 3.15 -1.33 10.84
CA ALA A 38 3.31 -0.11 11.63
C ALA A 38 2.25 0.95 11.27
N LYS A 39 1.90 1.08 9.99
CA LYS A 39 0.92 2.07 9.50
C LYS A 39 -0.53 1.68 9.78
N HIS A 40 -0.85 0.39 9.71
CA HIS A 40 -2.19 -0.18 9.86
C HIS A 40 -2.19 -1.35 10.87
N PRO A 41 -1.87 -1.11 12.15
CA PRO A 41 -1.69 -2.19 13.12
C PRO A 41 -2.97 -3.01 13.38
N VAL A 42 -4.14 -2.37 13.27
CA VAL A 42 -5.45 -3.00 13.50
C VAL A 42 -5.91 -3.80 12.27
N ASP A 43 -5.72 -3.24 11.08
CA ASP A 43 -6.25 -3.80 9.83
C ASP A 43 -5.23 -4.65 9.06
N TYR A 44 -4.00 -4.83 9.58
CA TYR A 44 -2.91 -5.51 8.87
C TYR A 44 -3.31 -6.89 8.35
N ALA A 45 -4.06 -7.65 9.16
CA ALA A 45 -4.49 -9.00 8.81
C ALA A 45 -5.44 -9.05 7.59
N ASP A 46 -6.10 -7.93 7.27
CA ASP A 46 -7.07 -7.82 6.18
C ASP A 46 -6.43 -7.42 4.84
N PHE A 47 -5.14 -7.06 4.85
CA PHE A 47 -4.42 -6.73 3.61
C PHE A 47 -4.17 -7.98 2.77
N LYS A 48 -4.46 -7.86 1.47
CA LYS A 48 -4.01 -8.82 0.46
C LYS A 48 -2.63 -8.41 -0.04
N LYS A 49 -1.68 -9.33 0.07
CA LYS A 49 -0.32 -9.17 -0.47
C LYS A 49 -0.19 -9.86 -1.83
N THR A 50 0.38 -9.17 -2.79
CA THR A 50 0.80 -9.70 -4.09
C THR A 50 2.29 -9.41 -4.28
N THR A 51 3.05 -10.41 -4.72
CA THR A 51 4.44 -10.22 -5.16
C THR A 51 4.48 -10.43 -6.67
N PHE A 52 5.03 -9.47 -7.40
CA PHE A 52 5.14 -9.50 -8.85
C PHE A 52 6.48 -10.09 -9.29
N ASP A 53 6.56 -10.53 -10.55
CA ASP A 53 7.76 -11.17 -11.12
C ASP A 53 8.99 -10.25 -11.15
N ASN A 54 8.78 -8.93 -11.17
CA ASN A 54 9.85 -7.92 -11.11
C ASN A 54 10.37 -7.66 -9.68
N GLY A 55 9.82 -8.34 -8.67
CA GLY A 55 10.20 -8.18 -7.27
C GLY A 55 9.39 -7.13 -6.50
N ASP A 56 8.50 -6.39 -7.17
CA ASP A 56 7.61 -5.44 -6.51
C ASP A 56 6.66 -6.18 -5.57
N VAL A 57 6.30 -5.51 -4.48
CA VAL A 57 5.33 -6.02 -3.51
C VAL A 57 4.19 -5.03 -3.37
N GLN A 58 2.96 -5.51 -3.56
CA GLN A 58 1.76 -4.71 -3.35
C GLN A 58 0.91 -5.22 -2.20
N PHE A 59 0.40 -4.29 -1.41
CA PHE A 59 -0.57 -4.52 -0.35
C PHE A 59 -1.86 -3.76 -0.69
N VAL A 60 -3.00 -4.44 -0.68
CA VAL A 60 -4.33 -3.85 -0.90
C VAL A 60 -5.24 -4.14 0.28
N LEU A 61 -5.87 -3.09 0.81
CA LEU A 61 -6.95 -3.18 1.80
C LEU A 61 -8.19 -2.47 1.26
N ASP A 62 -9.25 -3.24 1.04
CA ASP A 62 -10.58 -2.73 0.73
C ASP A 62 -11.37 -2.57 2.04
N LYS A 63 -11.64 -1.33 2.45
CA LYS A 63 -12.31 -0.99 3.70
C LYS A 63 -13.51 -0.09 3.43
N TYR A 64 -14.69 -0.72 3.38
CA TYR A 64 -15.96 -0.08 3.05
C TYR A 64 -15.89 0.67 1.71
N THR A 65 -15.81 1.99 1.76
CA THR A 65 -15.78 2.86 0.59
C THR A 65 -14.37 3.31 0.22
N LEU A 66 -13.34 2.88 0.95
CA LEU A 66 -11.95 3.24 0.71
C LEU A 66 -11.14 2.02 0.32
N THR A 67 -10.32 2.14 -0.72
CA THR A 67 -9.25 1.18 -1.00
C THR A 67 -7.90 1.84 -0.74
N TYR A 68 -7.11 1.22 0.13
CA TYR A 68 -5.70 1.54 0.31
C TYR A 68 -4.86 0.59 -0.54
N ARG A 69 -3.97 1.13 -1.36
CA ARG A 69 -2.99 0.36 -2.12
C ARG A 69 -1.60 0.91 -1.87
N TYR A 70 -0.68 0.02 -1.56
CA TYR A 70 0.73 0.32 -1.36
C TYR A 70 1.54 -0.55 -2.29
N THR A 71 2.38 0.02 -3.14
CA THR A 71 3.31 -0.72 -3.99
C THR A 71 4.73 -0.32 -3.62
N PHE A 72 5.55 -1.31 -3.29
CA PHE A 72 6.94 -1.14 -2.89
C PHE A 72 7.84 -1.70 -3.99
N SER A 73 8.83 -0.91 -4.38
CA SER A 73 9.93 -1.27 -5.27
C SER A 73 11.26 -1.07 -4.54
N ALA A 74 12.25 -1.91 -4.83
CA ALA A 74 13.54 -1.97 -4.13
C ALA A 74 14.72 -1.87 -5.09
#